data_AF-A0A961MFS7-F1
#
_entry.id   AF-A0A961MFS7-F1
#
_cell.length_a   1.000
_cell.length_b   1.000
_cell.length_c   1.000
_cell.angle_alpha   90.00
_cell.angle_beta   90.00
_cell.angle_gamma   90.00
#
_symmetry.space_group_name_H-M   'P 1'
#
loop_
_entity.id
_entity.type
_entity.pdbx_description
1 polymer ?
#
loop_
_entity_poly.entity_id
_entity_poly.type
_entity_poly.pdbx_seq_one_letter_code
_entity_poly.pdbx_strand_id
1 'polypeptide(L)' 'NELIREIVVEMGATAMTITHDMTSVRAIADKVAMLHGGKVRWTGPIQEMDATSDPYVQQFIHGRAEGPIESVR' A
#
# COMPACT_ATOMS: atom_id res chain seq x y z
N ASN A 1 14.35 -2.12 -4.94
CA ASN A 1 13.46 -0.93 -4.98
C ASN A 1 14.16 0.38 -5.30
N GLU A 2 15.49 0.42 -5.45
CA GLU A 2 16.19 1.66 -5.78
C GLU A 2 16.01 2.06 -7.26
N LEU A 3 16.11 1.09 -8.19
CA LEU A 3 15.96 1.34 -9.64
C LEU A 3 14.64 2.00 -10.04
N ILE A 4 13.51 1.60 -9.43
CA ILE A 4 12.19 2.19 -9.76
C ILE A 4 12.12 3.63 -9.28
N ARG A 5 12.64 3.90 -8.07
CA ARG A 5 12.63 5.24 -7.48
C ARG A 5 13.57 6.18 -8.25
N GLU A 6 14.74 5.68 -8.65
CA GLU A 6 15.72 6.40 -9.47
C GLU A 6 15.11 6.81 -10.82
N ILE A 7 14.47 5.87 -11.54
CA ILE A 7 13.78 6.15 -12.81
C ILE A 7 12.68 7.22 -12.66
N VAL A 8 11.86 7.14 -11.61
CA VAL A 8 10.78 8.10 -11.35
C VAL A 8 11.34 9.48 -11.08
N VAL A 9 12.37 9.58 -10.22
CA VAL A 9 12.94 10.85 -9.79
C VAL A 9 13.77 11.51 -10.89
N GLU A 10 14.58 10.74 -11.63
CA GLU A 10 15.50 11.29 -12.62
C GLU A 10 14.82 11.60 -13.96
N MET A 11 13.85 10.79 -14.39
CA MET A 11 13.17 10.98 -15.68
C MET A 11 11.82 11.70 -15.58
N GLY A 12 11.37 12.04 -14.36
CA GLY A 12 10.04 12.65 -14.13
C GLY A 12 8.87 11.74 -14.55
N ALA A 13 9.10 10.43 -14.60
CA ALA A 13 8.12 9.45 -15.03
C ALA A 13 7.12 9.13 -13.90
N THR A 14 5.86 8.90 -14.24
CA THR A 14 4.88 8.37 -13.26
C THR A 14 4.97 6.85 -13.22
N ALA A 15 5.26 6.28 -12.05
CA ALA A 15 5.22 4.83 -11.84
C ALA A 15 4.01 4.42 -11.01
N MET A 16 3.41 3.29 -11.38
CA MET A 16 2.38 2.61 -10.59
C MET A 16 2.89 1.22 -10.26
N THR A 17 3.00 0.92 -8.97
CA THR A 17 3.44 -0.39 -8.49
C THR A 17 2.30 -1.11 -7.78
N ILE A 18 2.06 -2.36 -8.15
CA ILE A 18 1.10 -3.24 -7.47
C ILE A 18 1.92 -4.24 -6.66
N THR A 19 1.80 -4.18 -5.33
CA THR A 19 2.51 -5.07 -4.42
C THR A 19 1.73 -5.24 -3.12
N HIS A 20 2.00 -6.34 -2.42
CA HIS A 20 1.54 -6.57 -1.05
C HIS A 20 2.65 -6.38 -0.01
N ASP A 21 3.90 -6.16 -0.45
CA ASP A 21 5.03 -5.93 0.45
C ASP A 21 5.07 -4.47 0.92
N MET A 22 4.83 -4.27 2.20
CA MET A 22 4.84 -2.95 2.82
C MET A 22 6.22 -2.31 2.87
N THR A 23 7.30 -3.09 2.87
CA THR A 23 8.67 -2.54 2.82
C THR A 23 8.89 -1.82 1.49
N SER A 24 8.43 -2.44 0.40
CA SER A 24 8.46 -1.83 -0.93
C SER A 24 7.59 -0.59 -1.01
N VAL A 25 6.34 -0.67 -0.53
CA VAL A 25 5.41 0.47 -0.54
C VAL A 25 6.00 1.67 0.19
N ARG A 26 6.54 1.48 1.40
CA ARG A 26 7.14 2.55 2.21
C ARG A 26 8.39 3.15 1.57
N ALA A 27 9.12 2.39 0.75
CA ALA A 27 10.35 2.86 0.12
C ALA A 27 10.11 3.71 -1.13
N ILE A 28 9.01 3.49 -1.86
CA ILE A 28 8.83 4.06 -3.21
C ILE A 28 7.53 4.86 -3.40
N ALA A 29 6.49 4.65 -2.59
CA ALA A 29 5.18 5.22 -2.85
C ALA A 29 5.00 6.58 -2.18
N ASP A 30 4.51 7.57 -2.95
CA ASP A 30 4.03 8.85 -2.40
C ASP A 30 2.58 8.73 -1.91
N LYS A 31 1.76 8.04 -2.70
CA LYS A 31 0.34 7.76 -2.43
C LYS A 31 0.08 6.28 -2.56
N VAL A 32 -0.87 5.79 -1.77
CA VAL A 32 -1.28 4.39 -1.77
C VAL A 32 -2.79 4.30 -1.94
N ALA A 33 -3.24 3.24 -2.61
CA ALA A 33 -4.64 2.84 -2.67
C ALA A 33 -4.75 1.36 -2.28
N MET A 34 -5.52 1.07 -1.24
CA MET A 34 -5.85 -0.31 -0.87
C MET A 34 -7.08 -0.76 -1.65
N LEU A 35 -6.94 -1.88 -2.35
CA LEU A 35 -8.02 -2.55 -3.04
C LEU A 35 -8.47 -3.77 -2.24
N HIS A 36 -9.78 -3.93 -2.05
CA HIS A 36 -10.36 -5.15 -1.49
C HIS A 36 -11.76 -5.38 -2.08
N GLY A 37 -12.08 -6.62 -2.45
CA GLY A 37 -13.37 -6.98 -3.02
C GLY A 37 -13.75 -6.17 -4.28
N GLY A 38 -12.77 -5.83 -5.12
CA GLY A 38 -12.98 -5.04 -6.34
C GLY A 38 -13.26 -3.55 -6.12
N LYS A 39 -13.06 -3.03 -4.89
CA LYS A 39 -13.28 -1.62 -4.55
C LYS A 39 -12.02 -0.98 -3.98
N VAL A 40 -11.84 0.32 -4.24
CA VAL A 40 -10.86 1.14 -3.50
C VAL A 40 -11.42 1.37 -2.11
N ARG A 41 -10.76 0.77 -1.12
CA ARG A 41 -11.19 0.77 0.27
C ARG A 41 -10.60 1.94 1.06
N TRP A 42 -9.38 2.32 0.70
CA TRP A 42 -8.67 3.46 1.25
C TRP A 42 -7.72 4.03 0.22
N THR A 43 -7.52 5.34 0.24
CA THR A 43 -6.48 6.00 -0.54
C THR A 43 -5.99 7.24 0.19
N GLY A 44 -4.70 7.51 0.12
CA GLY A 44 -4.09 8.65 0.78
C GLY A 44 -2.57 8.68 0.66
N PRO A 45 -1.92 9.71 1.21
CA PRO A 45 -0.47 9.77 1.38
C PRO A 45 0.02 8.59 2.21
N ILE A 46 1.20 8.05 1.88
CA ILE A 46 1.78 6.92 2.63
C ILE A 46 1.95 7.24 4.12
N GLN A 47 2.18 8.50 4.49
CA GLN A 47 2.38 8.94 5.87
C GLN A 47 1.10 8.82 6.73
N GLU A 48 -0.08 8.85 6.12
CA GLU A 48 -1.37 8.74 6.82
C GLU A 48 -1.83 7.29 6.97
N MET A 49 -1.22 6.37 6.23
CA MET A 49 -1.62 4.97 6.16
C MET A 49 -1.54 4.26 7.51
N ASP A 50 -0.57 4.58 8.36
CA ASP A 50 -0.44 3.94 9.68
C ASP A 50 -1.44 4.49 10.70
N ALA A 51 -1.91 5.73 10.51
CA ALA A 51 -2.82 6.43 11.41
C ALA A 51 -4.30 6.18 11.11
N THR A 52 -4.62 5.53 9.98
CA THR A 52 -6.00 5.25 9.59
C THR A 52 -6.72 4.34 10.59
N SER A 53 -7.98 4.62 10.91
CA SER A 53 -8.82 3.77 11.77
C SER A 53 -9.47 2.59 11.02
N ASP A 54 -9.09 2.41 9.77
CA ASP A 54 -9.60 1.39 8.86
C ASP A 54 -9.15 -0.02 9.27
N PRO A 55 -10.08 -0.93 9.67
CA PRO A 55 -9.70 -2.26 10.11
C PRO A 55 -9.12 -3.16 9.00
N TYR A 56 -9.47 -2.94 7.73
CA TYR A 56 -8.91 -3.71 6.61
C TYR A 56 -7.47 -3.30 6.34
N VAL A 57 -7.21 -1.98 6.25
CA VAL A 57 -5.85 -1.46 6.08
C VAL A 57 -5.00 -1.87 7.27
N GLN A 58 -5.51 -1.68 8.50
CA GLN A 58 -4.79 -2.05 9.72
C GLN A 58 -4.47 -3.55 9.79
N GLN A 59 -5.39 -4.42 9.42
CA GLN A 59 -5.13 -5.86 9.34
C GLN A 59 -4.03 -6.17 8.32
N PHE A 60 -4.13 -5.59 7.11
CA PHE A 60 -3.21 -5.85 6.00
C PHE A 60 -1.79 -5.36 6.30
N ILE A 61 -1.63 -4.09 6.68
CA ILE A 61 -0.28 -3.50 6.88
C ILE A 61 0.47 -4.09 8.06
N HIS A 62 -0.24 -4.67 9.03
CA HIS A 62 0.34 -5.35 10.19
C HIS A 62 0.42 -6.87 10.02
N GLY A 63 -0.07 -7.44 8.90
CA GLY A 63 -0.08 -8.88 8.67
C GLY A 63 -0.87 -9.67 9.72
N ARG A 64 -1.96 -9.11 10.25
CA ARG A 64 -2.76 -9.77 11.30
C ARG A 64 -3.59 -10.89 10.70
N ALA A 65 -3.55 -12.07 11.34
CA ALA A 65 -4.38 -13.21 10.95
C ALA A 65 -5.88 -12.95 11.22
N GLU A 66 -6.19 -12.14 12.22
CA GLU A 66 -7.55 -11.76 12.60
C GLU A 66 -7.93 -10.39 12.04
N GLY A 67 -9.15 -10.29 11.51
CA GLY A 67 -9.73 -9.06 11.03
C GLY A 67 -10.78 -9.31 9.94
N PRO A 68 -11.25 -8.25 9.27
CA PRO A 68 -12.36 -8.34 8.32
C PRO A 68 -11.98 -8.88 6.93
N ILE A 69 -10.68 -9.07 6.63
CA ILE A 69 -10.22 -9.83 5.46
C ILE A 69 -10.29 -11.31 5.85
N GLU A 70 -11.16 -12.05 5.19
CA GLU A 70 -11.28 -13.49 5.37
C GLU A 70 -9.99 -14.18 4.94
N SER A 71 -9.39 -14.96 5.85
CA SER A 71 -8.30 -15.86 5.49
C SER A 71 -8.94 -17.00 4.69
N VAL A 72 -8.64 -17.07 3.39
CA VAL A 72 -9.01 -18.23 2.58
C VAL A 72 -8.29 -19.43 3.19
N ARG A 73 -9.05 -20.34 3.80
CA ARG A 73 -8.57 -21.66 4.20
C ARG A 73 -8.45 -22.56 2.98
#